data_AF-A0A356FGG4-F1
#
_entry.id   AF-A0A356FGG4-F1
#
_cell.length_a   1.000
_cell.length_b   1.000
_cell.length_c   1.000
_cell.angle_alpha   90.00
_cell.angle_beta   90.00
_cell.angle_gamma   90.00
#
_symmetry.space_group_name_H-M   'P 1'
#
loop_
_entity.id
_entity.type
_entity.pdbx_description
1 polymer ?
#
loop_
_entity_poly.entity_id
_entity_poly.type
_entity_poly.pdbx_seq_one_letter_code
_entity_poly.pdbx_strand_id
1 'polypeptide(L)'
;MNMTKIWTILLLAALLSATAAHAENRFFFSQETVLTESSENTLAVLCDSDELTLGFSYAIHYNPDELEITAVTNEGTAAAEADYFTGRIDQDSGRLGYGCVYDIEGVFDEKRLAAGAGHRLGIITFNTLLSQASEPALRFENTSFPPNVRVPVRNILTDGDGLSIVPSLEEGRITVISAAPVITSIEGGSGEAGQVFQVSGQHLDREGLAVQVCGADAEFSLRADGETIDVTAPACENAGCVPVVISTVRGSDEAEDGFCYNTPKPVAVFLRGDADSDLSIELTDAIFVLNYLFISGRTPGCMDAADIDNNSAIDLSDAIYVLNYLFIGGRVPPAPFEECGEDTDEDELACESYPDCP
;
A
#
# COMPACT_ATOMS: atom_id res chain seq x y z
N MET A 1 -14.92 82.58 15.48
CA MET A 1 -14.34 81.97 16.69
C MET A 1 -14.02 80.53 16.35
N ASN A 2 -12.80 80.27 15.84
CA ASN A 2 -12.33 78.96 15.37
C ASN A 2 -11.13 78.56 16.22
N MET A 3 -11.21 77.40 16.87
CA MET A 3 -10.14 76.82 17.68
C MET A 3 -9.14 76.08 16.79
N THR A 4 -7.88 76.49 16.85
CA THR A 4 -6.71 75.83 16.28
C THR A 4 -6.19 74.73 17.21
N LYS A 5 -5.97 73.54 16.63
CA LYS A 5 -5.33 72.38 17.26
C LYS A 5 -3.81 72.60 17.37
N ILE A 6 -3.21 72.28 18.51
CA ILE A 6 -1.77 72.09 18.69
C ILE A 6 -1.56 70.63 19.10
N TRP A 7 -0.78 69.89 18.31
CA TRP A 7 -0.35 68.52 18.59
C TRP A 7 1.04 68.56 19.23
N THR A 8 1.18 67.97 20.41
CA THR A 8 2.48 67.72 21.05
C THR A 8 2.85 66.26 20.76
N ILE A 9 3.93 66.05 20.01
CA ILE A 9 4.50 64.72 19.73
C ILE A 9 5.37 64.32 20.93
N LEU A 10 5.00 63.26 21.63
CA LEU A 10 5.82 62.60 22.64
C LEU A 10 6.45 61.36 21.98
N LEU A 11 7.75 61.45 21.71
CA LEU A 11 8.56 60.36 21.19
C LEU A 11 8.91 59.43 22.37
N LEU A 12 8.20 58.31 22.51
CA LEU A 12 8.53 57.27 23.48
C LEU A 12 9.58 56.34 22.84
N ALA A 13 10.85 56.54 23.15
CA ALA A 13 11.90 55.60 22.81
C ALA A 13 11.78 54.38 23.74
N ALA A 14 11.18 53.30 23.24
CA ALA A 14 11.24 52.00 23.91
C ALA A 14 12.66 51.45 23.75
N LEU A 15 13.47 51.52 24.81
CA LEU A 15 14.61 50.63 24.97
C LEU A 15 14.06 49.21 25.09
N LEU A 16 14.08 48.45 24.00
CA LEU A 16 14.06 46.99 24.11
C LEU A 16 15.41 46.59 24.73
N SER A 17 15.42 46.40 26.04
CA SER A 17 16.36 45.47 26.65
C SER A 17 16.03 44.10 26.06
N ALA A 18 16.86 43.62 25.14
CA ALA A 18 16.89 42.21 24.77
C ALA A 18 17.34 41.44 26.01
N THR A 19 16.39 41.06 26.87
CA THR A 19 16.57 39.91 27.74
C THR A 19 16.79 38.75 26.79
N ALA A 20 18.01 38.20 26.76
CA ALA A 20 18.25 36.91 26.14
C ALA A 20 17.17 35.97 26.68
N ALA A 21 16.31 35.44 25.81
CA ALA A 21 15.42 34.37 26.20
C ALA A 21 16.35 33.22 26.62
N HIS A 22 16.43 32.95 27.92
CA HIS A 22 17.14 31.77 28.41
C HIS A 22 16.43 30.55 27.83
N ALA A 23 17.16 29.72 27.10
CA ALA A 23 16.61 28.49 26.55
C ALA A 23 16.35 27.52 27.71
N GLU A 24 15.13 27.03 27.89
CA GLU A 24 14.85 26.06 28.96
C GLU A 24 15.67 24.79 28.73
N ASN A 25 16.38 24.30 29.76
CA ASN A 25 17.16 23.08 29.66
C ASN A 25 16.25 21.90 29.26
N ARG A 26 16.44 21.36 28.05
CA ARG A 26 15.63 20.25 27.53
C ARG A 26 16.40 19.29 26.65
N PHE A 27 15.99 18.02 26.67
CA PHE A 27 16.37 17.01 25.67
C PHE A 27 15.16 16.66 24.80
N PHE A 28 15.41 16.56 23.50
CA PHE A 28 14.42 16.24 22.48
C PHE A 28 15.10 15.59 21.27
N PHE A 29 14.33 15.26 20.23
CA PHE A 29 14.83 14.60 19.03
C PHE A 29 14.57 15.44 17.78
N SER A 30 15.33 15.21 16.71
CA SER A 30 14.92 15.69 15.38
C SER A 30 13.65 14.96 14.91
N GLN A 31 12.94 15.56 13.96
CA GLN A 31 11.80 14.91 13.30
C GLN A 31 12.29 14.20 12.05
N GLU A 32 11.97 12.92 11.92
CA GLU A 32 12.40 12.09 10.79
C GLU A 32 11.21 11.36 10.17
N THR A 33 11.20 11.31 8.84
CA THR A 33 10.29 10.46 8.05
C THR A 33 11.12 9.46 7.27
N VAL A 34 10.86 8.17 7.46
CA VAL A 34 11.63 7.06 6.88
C VAL A 34 10.69 6.01 6.30
N LEU A 35 11.23 5.13 5.46
CA LEU A 35 10.43 4.06 4.83
C LEU A 35 10.38 2.81 5.70
N THR A 36 9.35 1.98 5.52
CA THR A 36 9.30 0.61 6.05
C THR A 36 10.51 -0.22 5.60
N GLU A 37 11.01 -1.06 6.49
CA GLU A 37 12.18 -1.94 6.30
C GLU A 37 13.45 -1.22 5.77
N SER A 38 13.59 0.09 6.00
CA SER A 38 14.76 0.88 5.58
C SER A 38 15.94 0.75 6.55
N SER A 39 17.15 0.93 6.04
CA SER A 39 18.40 0.83 6.79
C SER A 39 19.23 2.11 6.72
N GLU A 40 20.17 2.28 7.66
CA GLU A 40 21.10 3.42 7.71
C GLU A 40 20.39 4.79 7.83
N ASN A 41 19.20 4.81 8.43
CA ASN A 41 18.51 6.06 8.74
C ASN A 41 19.20 6.75 9.92
N THR A 42 19.04 8.08 10.04
CA THR A 42 19.66 8.86 11.11
C THR A 42 18.66 9.71 11.87
N LEU A 43 18.82 9.81 13.19
CA LEU A 43 18.03 10.65 14.10
C LEU A 43 18.97 11.41 15.03
N ALA A 44 18.80 12.73 15.18
CA ALA A 44 19.62 13.52 16.09
C ALA A 44 19.00 13.59 17.49
N VAL A 45 19.84 13.41 18.52
CA VAL A 45 19.53 13.78 19.91
C VAL A 45 19.88 15.26 20.07
N LEU A 46 18.92 16.06 20.47
CA LEU A 46 19.00 17.51 20.55
C LEU A 46 18.92 18.01 22.00
N CYS A 47 19.54 19.16 22.23
CA CYS A 47 19.56 19.83 23.52
C CYS A 47 19.38 21.34 23.35
N ASP A 48 18.60 21.90 24.26
CA ASP A 48 18.67 23.32 24.58
C ASP A 48 19.25 23.48 25.98
N SER A 49 20.07 24.51 26.19
CA SER A 49 20.63 24.85 27.50
C SER A 49 20.67 26.36 27.71
N ASP A 50 20.32 26.80 28.92
CA ASP A 50 20.32 28.21 29.31
C ASP A 50 21.72 28.74 29.66
N GLU A 51 22.67 27.84 29.89
CA GLU A 51 24.04 28.16 30.26
C GLU A 51 25.07 27.24 29.57
N LEU A 52 26.35 27.46 29.87
CA LEU A 52 27.39 26.60 29.35
C LEU A 52 27.33 25.22 30.03
N THR A 53 27.58 24.18 29.25
CA THR A 53 27.53 22.80 29.72
C THR A 53 28.92 22.15 29.55
N LEU A 54 29.45 21.57 30.64
CA LEU A 54 30.75 20.87 30.69
C LEU A 54 30.65 19.39 30.26
N GLY A 55 29.43 18.84 30.27
CA GLY A 55 29.18 17.47 29.87
C GLY A 55 27.71 17.12 29.96
N PHE A 56 27.33 15.97 29.42
CA PHE A 56 25.96 15.48 29.47
C PHE A 56 25.93 13.97 29.52
N SER A 57 24.82 13.42 29.95
CA SER A 57 24.49 12.03 29.68
C SER A 57 23.03 11.90 29.31
N TYR A 58 22.72 11.00 28.40
CA TYR A 58 21.37 10.64 28.05
C TYR A 58 21.21 9.13 27.96
N ALA A 59 20.00 8.67 28.26
CA ALA A 59 19.57 7.30 28.20
C ALA A 59 18.20 7.26 27.52
N ILE A 60 18.08 6.39 26.52
CA ILE A 60 16.94 6.31 25.63
C ILE A 60 16.43 4.86 25.60
N HIS A 61 15.11 4.72 25.62
CA HIS A 61 14.39 3.47 25.46
C HIS A 61 13.55 3.54 24.17
N TYR A 62 13.61 2.46 23.39
CA TYR A 62 12.87 2.26 22.14
C TYR A 62 12.32 0.83 22.09
N ASN A 63 11.38 0.55 21.18
CA ASN A 63 10.90 -0.81 20.95
C ASN A 63 11.86 -1.56 20.02
N PRO A 64 12.59 -2.60 20.50
CA PRO A 64 13.55 -3.32 19.68
C PRO A 64 12.89 -4.22 18.61
N ASP A 65 11.57 -4.47 18.70
CA ASP A 65 10.81 -5.16 17.66
C ASP A 65 10.44 -4.22 16.49
N GLU A 66 10.53 -2.90 16.69
CA GLU A 66 10.18 -1.90 15.67
C GLU A 66 11.41 -1.23 15.06
N LEU A 67 12.49 -1.06 15.84
CA LEU A 67 13.71 -0.36 15.46
C LEU A 67 14.95 -1.16 15.87
N GLU A 68 15.96 -1.16 15.01
CA GLU A 68 17.30 -1.63 15.34
C GLU A 68 18.26 -0.44 15.34
N ILE A 69 18.84 -0.11 16.49
CA ILE A 69 19.83 0.98 16.59
C ILE A 69 21.21 0.38 16.37
N THR A 70 21.86 0.77 15.28
CA THR A 70 23.13 0.17 14.83
C THR A 70 24.35 0.95 15.32
N ALA A 71 24.23 2.28 15.48
CA ALA A 71 25.32 3.12 15.94
C ALA A 71 24.84 4.42 16.59
N VAL A 72 25.73 5.06 17.36
CA VAL A 72 25.59 6.46 17.77
C VAL A 72 26.95 7.12 17.61
N THR A 73 26.98 8.30 16.99
CA THR A 73 28.19 9.11 16.78
C THR A 73 28.01 10.54 17.26
N ASN A 74 29.10 11.19 17.68
CA ASN A 74 29.19 12.63 17.91
C ASN A 74 29.79 13.39 16.72
N GLU A 75 30.19 12.70 15.64
CA GLU A 75 30.72 13.35 14.45
C GLU A 75 29.66 14.27 13.82
N GLY A 76 30.06 15.51 13.48
CA GLY A 76 29.15 16.51 12.93
C GLY A 76 28.16 17.10 13.94
N THR A 77 28.35 16.86 15.25
CA THR A 77 27.52 17.41 16.32
C THR A 77 28.27 18.46 17.13
N ALA A 78 27.59 19.12 18.08
CA ALA A 78 28.23 20.06 19.01
C ALA A 78 29.20 19.36 19.97
N ALA A 79 29.11 18.03 20.10
CA ALA A 79 29.99 17.21 20.91
C ALA A 79 31.17 16.60 20.13
N ALA A 80 31.36 16.96 18.86
CA ALA A 80 32.37 16.34 17.99
C ALA A 80 33.81 16.48 18.52
N GLU A 81 34.11 17.59 19.21
CA GLU A 81 35.44 17.87 19.76
C GLU A 81 35.59 17.49 21.25
N ALA A 82 34.56 16.86 21.84
CA ALA A 82 34.61 16.43 23.24
C ALA A 82 35.68 15.35 23.44
N ASP A 83 36.43 15.46 24.54
CA ASP A 83 37.48 14.51 24.89
C ASP A 83 36.92 13.11 25.22
N TYR A 84 35.68 13.04 25.70
CA TYR A 84 35.02 11.79 26.01
C TYR A 84 33.61 11.79 25.42
N PHE A 85 33.34 10.82 24.56
CA PHE A 85 32.00 10.48 24.10
C PHE A 85 31.92 8.96 23.93
N THR A 86 31.20 8.29 24.83
CA THR A 86 31.02 6.84 24.74
C THR A 86 29.71 6.44 25.38
N GLY A 87 29.23 5.27 24.98
CA GLY A 87 28.00 4.73 25.47
C GLY A 87 27.88 3.25 25.21
N ARG A 88 26.65 2.77 25.34
CA ARG A 88 26.28 1.40 25.04
C ARG A 88 24.90 1.38 24.41
N ILE A 89 24.73 0.48 23.46
CA ILE A 89 23.44 0.05 22.93
C ILE A 89 23.21 -1.38 23.43
N ASP A 90 22.02 -1.64 23.94
CA ASP A 90 21.52 -2.95 24.33
C ASP A 90 20.27 -3.24 23.49
N GLN A 91 20.51 -3.85 22.33
CA GLN A 91 19.46 -4.12 21.35
C GLN A 91 18.41 -5.09 21.89
N ASP A 92 18.79 -6.05 22.74
CA ASP A 92 17.87 -7.03 23.32
C ASP A 92 16.82 -6.38 24.22
N SER A 93 17.19 -5.30 24.93
CA SER A 93 16.29 -4.59 25.84
C SER A 93 15.75 -3.27 25.27
N GLY A 94 16.14 -2.90 24.05
CA GLY A 94 15.75 -1.63 23.43
C GLY A 94 16.30 -0.40 24.17
N ARG A 95 17.47 -0.49 24.78
CA ARG A 95 18.02 0.57 25.64
C ARG A 95 19.38 1.03 25.13
N LEU A 96 19.60 2.34 25.10
CA LEU A 96 20.93 2.91 24.91
C LEU A 96 21.23 3.99 25.93
N GLY A 97 22.51 4.27 26.14
CA GLY A 97 22.93 5.35 27.00
C GLY A 97 24.33 5.83 26.65
N TYR A 98 24.50 7.14 26.52
CA TYR A 98 25.76 7.79 26.16
C TYR A 98 26.07 8.89 27.15
N GLY A 99 27.36 9.04 27.43
CA GLY A 99 27.91 10.11 28.24
C GLY A 99 28.96 10.88 27.46
N CYS A 100 29.00 12.18 27.70
CA CYS A 100 29.93 13.11 27.08
C CYS A 100 30.57 13.98 28.16
N VAL A 101 31.88 14.16 28.08
CA VAL A 101 32.61 15.17 28.86
C VAL A 101 33.53 15.92 27.90
N TYR A 102 33.42 17.24 27.88
CA TYR A 102 34.07 18.05 26.85
C TYR A 102 35.59 18.17 27.04
N ASP A 103 36.03 18.35 28.28
CA ASP A 103 37.42 18.69 28.61
C ASP A 103 37.88 17.84 29.81
N ILE A 104 38.58 16.75 29.53
CA ILE A 104 39.16 15.84 30.55
C ILE A 104 40.61 15.42 30.24
N GLU A 105 41.12 15.70 29.05
CA GLU A 105 42.48 15.34 28.64
C GLU A 105 43.44 16.55 28.64
N GLY A 106 44.68 16.35 29.07
CA GLY A 106 45.76 17.33 28.87
C GLY A 106 45.70 18.57 29.77
N VAL A 107 46.04 19.74 29.20
CA VAL A 107 45.91 21.05 29.85
C VAL A 107 44.55 21.57 29.44
N PHE A 108 43.61 21.64 30.39
CA PHE A 108 42.22 22.09 30.18
C PHE A 108 42.15 23.19 29.11
N ASP A 109 41.69 22.83 27.92
CA ASP A 109 41.62 23.69 26.75
C ASP A 109 40.26 24.38 26.62
N GLU A 110 39.49 24.34 27.72
CA GLU A 110 38.28 25.11 27.94
C GLU A 110 37.11 24.68 27.04
N LYS A 111 37.18 23.47 26.45
CA LYS A 111 36.10 22.87 25.65
C LYS A 111 34.82 22.75 26.47
N ARG A 112 33.72 23.19 25.87
CA ARG A 112 32.40 23.25 26.48
C ARG A 112 31.33 23.43 25.43
N LEU A 113 30.11 23.02 25.76
CA LEU A 113 28.92 23.40 25.00
C LEU A 113 28.49 24.80 25.45
N ALA A 114 28.32 25.72 24.50
CA ALA A 114 27.77 27.04 24.80
C ALA A 114 26.26 26.95 25.11
N ALA A 115 25.74 27.93 25.85
CA ALA A 115 24.30 28.12 25.97
C ALA A 115 23.65 28.34 24.60
N GLY A 116 22.45 27.81 24.40
CA GLY A 116 21.76 27.90 23.13
C GLY A 116 20.67 26.84 22.96
N ALA A 117 20.12 26.79 21.76
CA ALA A 117 19.06 25.87 21.39
C ALA A 117 19.41 25.06 20.14
N GLY A 118 18.88 23.85 20.04
CA GLY A 118 19.04 22.96 18.90
C GLY A 118 20.43 22.35 18.77
N HIS A 119 21.19 22.27 19.87
CA HIS A 119 22.50 21.61 19.85
C HIS A 119 22.31 20.12 19.57
N ARG A 120 22.93 19.63 18.50
CA ARG A 120 23.05 18.19 18.26
C ARG A 120 24.06 17.64 19.25
N LEU A 121 23.65 16.69 20.07
CA LEU A 121 24.51 16.00 21.03
C LEU A 121 25.10 14.73 20.42
N GLY A 122 24.27 13.95 19.75
CA GLY A 122 24.64 12.71 19.07
C GLY A 122 23.71 12.42 17.90
N ILE A 123 24.17 11.62 16.95
CA ILE A 123 23.40 11.11 15.82
C ILE A 123 23.26 9.60 16.00
N ILE A 124 22.03 9.13 16.10
CA ILE A 124 21.66 7.71 16.17
C ILE A 124 21.48 7.21 14.74
N THR A 125 22.16 6.14 14.37
CA THR A 125 21.89 5.39 13.14
C THR A 125 21.00 4.20 13.45
N PHE A 126 19.94 3.99 12.66
CA PHE A 126 18.96 2.94 12.90
C PHE A 126 18.37 2.35 11.61
N ASN A 127 17.90 1.11 11.73
CA ASN A 127 17.07 0.42 10.75
C ASN A 127 15.64 0.35 11.27
N THR A 128 14.65 0.41 10.37
CA THR A 128 13.25 0.13 10.72
C THR A 128 12.97 -1.35 10.49
N LEU A 129 12.33 -2.02 11.44
CA LEU A 129 11.91 -3.42 11.33
C LEU A 129 10.41 -3.54 10.98
N LEU A 130 9.75 -2.40 10.83
CA LEU A 130 8.32 -2.30 10.53
C LEU A 130 8.05 -2.57 9.04
N SER A 131 7.13 -3.49 8.77
CA SER A 131 6.59 -3.79 7.43
C SER A 131 5.38 -2.93 7.05
N GLN A 132 4.86 -2.13 7.99
CA GLN A 132 3.72 -1.24 7.78
C GLN A 132 3.99 0.14 8.37
N ALA A 133 3.25 1.13 7.88
CA ALA A 133 3.34 2.50 8.38
C ALA A 133 3.01 2.57 9.89
N SER A 134 3.81 3.32 10.65
CA SER A 134 3.68 3.45 12.10
C SER A 134 4.46 4.67 12.62
N GLU A 135 4.34 4.95 13.91
CA GLU A 135 5.07 6.02 14.60
C GLU A 135 5.79 5.51 15.86
N PRO A 136 6.87 4.71 15.71
CA PRO A 136 7.66 4.21 16.83
C PRO A 136 8.18 5.35 17.69
N ALA A 137 8.08 5.17 19.01
CA ALA A 137 8.44 6.18 20.00
C ALA A 137 9.86 5.97 20.55
N LEU A 138 10.56 7.08 20.79
CA LEU A 138 11.81 7.11 21.55
C LEU A 138 11.60 7.92 22.82
N ARG A 139 11.97 7.36 23.97
CA ARG A 139 11.74 7.97 25.27
C ARG A 139 13.06 8.14 26.01
N PHE A 140 13.29 9.32 26.57
CA PHE A 140 14.37 9.50 27.52
C PHE A 140 14.02 8.80 28.84
N GLU A 141 14.70 7.70 29.15
CA GLU A 141 14.47 6.91 30.35
C GLU A 141 15.82 6.51 30.94
N ASN A 142 16.06 6.83 32.22
CA ASN A 142 17.30 6.44 32.89
C ASN A 142 17.47 4.92 32.84
N THR A 143 18.67 4.46 32.48
CA THR A 143 18.93 3.03 32.27
C THR A 143 20.21 2.59 32.96
N SER A 144 20.33 1.31 33.29
CA SER A 144 21.56 0.72 33.83
C SER A 144 21.94 -0.49 33.00
N PHE A 145 23.23 -0.67 32.75
CA PHE A 145 23.74 -1.76 31.94
C PHE A 145 24.50 -2.79 32.80
N PRO A 146 24.26 -4.10 32.65
CA PRO A 146 25.07 -5.13 33.29
C PRO A 146 26.56 -4.99 32.92
N PRO A 147 27.50 -5.19 33.86
CA PRO A 147 27.30 -5.65 35.24
C PRO A 147 26.92 -4.54 36.24
N ASN A 148 26.99 -3.27 35.83
CA ASN A 148 26.83 -2.09 36.69
C ASN A 148 25.36 -1.65 36.81
N VAL A 149 24.49 -2.53 37.34
CA VAL A 149 23.05 -2.27 37.46
C VAL A 149 22.70 -1.24 38.56
N ARG A 150 23.70 -0.76 39.32
CA ARG A 150 23.51 0.20 40.43
C ARG A 150 23.88 1.63 40.09
N VAL A 151 24.45 1.88 38.90
CA VAL A 151 24.86 3.21 38.46
C VAL A 151 24.17 3.50 37.13
N PRO A 152 22.97 4.11 37.16
CA PRO A 152 22.24 4.40 35.95
C PRO A 152 22.93 5.49 35.15
N VAL A 153 22.93 5.35 33.82
CA VAL A 153 23.05 6.48 32.90
C VAL A 153 21.79 7.30 33.07
N ARG A 154 21.98 8.54 33.53
CA ARG A 154 20.88 9.48 33.79
C ARG A 154 20.77 10.48 32.66
N ASN A 155 19.56 10.96 32.40
CA ASN A 155 19.33 12.11 31.52
C ASN A 155 19.66 13.40 32.29
N ILE A 156 20.88 13.91 32.14
CA ILE A 156 21.37 15.11 32.82
C ILE A 156 22.31 15.95 31.95
N LEU A 157 22.34 17.24 32.22
CA LEU A 157 23.39 18.17 31.83
C LEU A 157 24.32 18.42 33.02
N THR A 158 25.55 18.82 32.76
CA THR A 158 26.50 19.29 33.78
C THR A 158 26.82 20.75 33.50
N ASP A 159 26.46 21.63 34.43
CA ASP A 159 26.67 23.07 34.28
C ASP A 159 28.15 23.47 34.40
N GLY A 160 28.41 24.78 34.27
CA GLY A 160 29.75 25.36 34.39
C GLY A 160 30.41 25.24 35.77
N ASP A 161 29.63 24.97 36.82
CA ASP A 161 30.13 24.72 38.18
C ASP A 161 30.31 23.22 38.47
N GLY A 162 30.00 22.35 37.50
CA GLY A 162 30.10 20.90 37.62
C GLY A 162 28.90 20.25 38.32
N LEU A 163 27.78 20.96 38.49
CA LEU A 163 26.56 20.42 39.09
C LEU A 163 25.68 19.78 38.02
N SER A 164 24.96 18.73 38.43
CA SER A 164 24.02 18.04 37.53
C SER A 164 22.69 18.78 37.46
N ILE A 165 22.29 19.13 36.25
CA ILE A 165 20.98 19.67 35.91
C ILE A 165 20.14 18.55 35.30
N VAL A 166 18.88 18.42 35.74
CA VAL A 166 17.91 17.52 35.12
C VAL A 166 17.09 18.34 34.12
N PRO A 167 17.29 18.16 32.79
CA PRO A 167 16.51 18.86 31.79
C PRO A 167 15.07 18.34 31.73
N SER A 168 14.17 19.10 31.11
CA SER A 168 12.90 18.55 30.66
C SER A 168 13.15 17.54 29.52
N LEU A 169 12.31 16.51 29.44
CA LEU A 169 12.51 15.38 28.53
C LEU A 169 11.30 15.29 27.59
N GLU A 170 11.52 15.55 26.31
CA GLU A 170 10.49 15.45 25.27
C GLU A 170 10.63 14.11 24.53
N GLU A 171 9.52 13.37 24.43
CA GLU A 171 9.49 12.09 23.70
C GLU A 171 9.60 12.34 22.19
N GLY A 172 10.39 11.50 21.51
CA GLY A 172 10.53 11.50 20.07
C GLY A 172 9.58 10.50 19.41
N ARG A 173 9.25 10.78 18.14
CA ARG A 173 8.59 9.84 17.24
C ARG A 173 9.31 9.86 15.90
N ILE A 174 9.46 8.69 15.29
CA ILE A 174 9.90 8.57 13.89
C ILE A 174 8.64 8.26 13.09
N THR A 175 8.38 9.00 12.01
CA THR A 175 7.28 8.71 11.10
C THR A 175 7.74 7.66 10.10
N VAL A 176 7.22 6.43 10.19
CA VAL A 176 7.52 5.35 9.25
C VAL A 176 6.38 5.25 8.25
N ILE A 177 6.69 5.40 6.96
CA ILE A 177 5.71 5.31 5.87
C ILE A 177 5.95 4.06 5.02
N SER A 178 4.88 3.47 4.51
CA SER A 178 4.98 2.31 3.61
C SER A 178 5.61 2.71 2.28
N ALA A 179 6.53 1.87 1.80
CA ALA A 179 7.06 1.95 0.44
C ALA A 179 6.56 0.81 -0.46
N ALA A 180 5.55 0.05 -0.01
CA ALA A 180 4.90 -0.97 -0.83
C ALA A 180 4.27 -0.30 -2.07
N PRO A 181 4.19 -1.02 -3.21
CA PRO A 181 3.41 -0.57 -4.35
C PRO A 181 1.96 -0.35 -3.92
N VAL A 182 1.28 0.60 -4.56
CA VAL A 182 -0.14 0.84 -4.33
C VAL A 182 -0.84 0.91 -5.67
N ILE A 183 -1.85 0.08 -5.89
CA ILE A 183 -2.72 0.10 -7.06
C ILE A 183 -3.78 1.17 -6.83
N THR A 184 -3.84 2.18 -7.72
CA THR A 184 -4.83 3.26 -7.63
C THR A 184 -5.94 3.12 -8.66
N SER A 185 -5.63 2.62 -9.86
CA SER A 185 -6.64 2.35 -10.89
C SER A 185 -6.16 1.34 -11.91
N ILE A 186 -7.11 0.66 -12.56
CA ILE A 186 -6.87 -0.23 -13.69
C ILE A 186 -7.73 0.21 -14.87
N GLU A 187 -7.11 0.46 -16.02
CA GLU A 187 -7.80 0.80 -17.27
C GLU A 187 -7.67 -0.33 -18.29
N GLY A 188 -8.79 -0.72 -18.91
CA GLY A 188 -8.81 -1.85 -19.85
C GLY A 188 -8.67 -3.21 -19.17
N GLY A 189 -9.04 -3.34 -17.90
CA GLY A 189 -8.96 -4.56 -17.09
C GLY A 189 -9.93 -5.68 -17.52
N SER A 190 -10.21 -5.82 -18.81
CA SER A 190 -10.92 -6.97 -19.36
C SER A 190 -10.49 -7.28 -20.78
N GLY A 191 -10.54 -8.56 -21.16
CA GLY A 191 -10.14 -9.01 -22.48
C GLY A 191 -9.72 -10.48 -22.53
N GLU A 192 -9.12 -10.85 -23.67
CA GLU A 192 -8.53 -12.17 -23.87
C GLU A 192 -7.09 -12.23 -23.32
N ALA A 193 -6.52 -13.43 -23.23
CA ALA A 193 -5.10 -13.58 -23.00
C ALA A 193 -4.28 -12.85 -24.09
N GLY A 194 -3.25 -12.10 -23.68
CA GLY A 194 -2.44 -11.24 -24.53
C GLY A 194 -2.95 -9.80 -24.65
N GLN A 195 -4.14 -9.49 -24.12
CA GLN A 195 -4.63 -8.12 -24.00
C GLN A 195 -3.68 -7.29 -23.12
N VAL A 196 -3.35 -6.09 -23.58
CA VAL A 196 -2.60 -5.12 -22.76
C VAL A 196 -3.57 -4.20 -22.03
N PHE A 197 -3.40 -4.09 -20.72
CA PHE A 197 -4.17 -3.20 -19.84
C PHE A 197 -3.22 -2.34 -19.00
N GLN A 198 -3.72 -1.23 -18.47
CA GLN A 198 -2.90 -0.28 -17.71
C GLN A 198 -3.21 -0.40 -16.23
N VAL A 199 -2.17 -0.45 -15.40
CA VAL A 199 -2.29 -0.32 -13.95
C VAL A 199 -1.53 0.93 -13.52
N SER A 200 -2.24 1.85 -12.87
CA SER A 200 -1.67 3.07 -12.31
C SER A 200 -1.59 2.97 -10.79
N GLY A 201 -0.59 3.60 -10.21
CA GLY A 201 -0.25 3.38 -8.82
C GLY A 201 0.86 4.26 -8.27
N GLN A 202 1.24 4.00 -7.03
CA GLN A 202 2.42 4.59 -6.39
C GLN A 202 3.49 3.52 -6.17
N HIS A 203 4.76 3.96 -6.11
CA HIS A 203 5.92 3.10 -5.88
C HIS A 203 6.05 1.93 -6.88
N LEU A 204 5.59 2.13 -8.12
CA LEU A 204 5.76 1.16 -9.21
C LEU A 204 7.17 1.22 -9.82
N ASP A 205 8.00 2.18 -9.43
CA ASP A 205 9.37 2.40 -9.92
C ASP A 205 10.45 1.71 -9.08
N ARG A 206 10.05 0.83 -8.15
CA ARG A 206 10.95 0.24 -7.15
C ARG A 206 11.58 -1.06 -7.60
N GLU A 207 12.72 -1.37 -6.99
CA GLU A 207 13.47 -2.60 -7.25
C GLU A 207 12.60 -3.83 -7.00
N GLY A 208 12.80 -4.86 -7.82
CA GLY A 208 12.07 -6.12 -7.73
C GLY A 208 10.59 -6.02 -8.12
N LEU A 209 10.20 -4.98 -8.88
CA LEU A 209 8.86 -4.87 -9.43
C LEU A 209 8.49 -6.16 -10.20
N ALA A 210 7.38 -6.77 -9.80
CA ALA A 210 6.79 -7.92 -10.45
C ALA A 210 5.27 -7.81 -10.45
N VAL A 211 4.64 -8.36 -11.48
CA VAL A 211 3.18 -8.34 -11.67
C VAL A 211 2.70 -9.76 -11.86
N GLN A 212 1.65 -10.14 -11.14
CA GLN A 212 0.98 -11.41 -11.31
C GLN A 212 -0.49 -11.20 -11.64
N VAL A 213 -1.00 -12.01 -12.55
CA VAL A 213 -2.41 -12.04 -12.95
C VAL A 213 -2.82 -13.50 -13.00
N CYS A 214 -3.94 -13.87 -12.37
CA CYS A 214 -4.36 -15.28 -12.25
C CYS A 214 -3.28 -16.14 -11.52
N GLY A 215 -2.49 -15.55 -10.64
CA GLY A 215 -1.39 -16.23 -9.94
C GLY A 215 -0.18 -16.60 -10.80
N ALA A 216 -0.17 -16.22 -12.09
CA ALA A 216 0.95 -16.39 -13.00
C ALA A 216 1.69 -15.06 -13.20
N ASP A 217 3.00 -15.14 -13.41
CA ASP A 217 3.80 -13.95 -13.74
C ASP A 217 3.35 -13.37 -15.09
N ALA A 218 3.07 -12.07 -15.11
CA ALA A 218 2.64 -11.33 -16.29
C ALA A 218 3.79 -10.52 -16.88
N GLU A 219 3.88 -10.43 -18.20
CA GLU A 219 4.79 -9.50 -18.85
C GLU A 219 4.29 -8.07 -18.67
N PHE A 220 5.18 -7.13 -18.37
CA PHE A 220 4.81 -5.71 -18.21
C PHE A 220 5.94 -4.77 -18.64
N SER A 221 5.58 -3.50 -18.87
CA SER A 221 6.54 -2.40 -19.03
C SER A 221 6.13 -1.20 -18.19
N LEU A 222 7.06 -0.68 -17.38
CA LEU A 222 6.88 0.57 -16.65
C LEU A 222 7.02 1.77 -17.60
N ARG A 223 6.04 2.69 -17.53
CA ARG A 223 6.07 3.92 -18.31
C ARG A 223 7.04 4.93 -17.71
N ALA A 224 7.38 5.95 -18.52
CA ALA A 224 8.34 6.97 -18.14
C ALA A 224 7.90 7.87 -16.98
N ASP A 225 6.60 7.85 -16.62
CA ASP A 225 6.07 8.53 -15.44
C ASP A 225 6.45 7.83 -14.12
N GLY A 226 6.83 6.54 -14.17
CA GLY A 226 7.13 5.73 -12.98
C GLY A 226 5.91 5.36 -12.14
N GLU A 227 4.70 5.69 -12.61
CA GLU A 227 3.44 5.52 -11.87
C GLU A 227 2.44 4.64 -12.64
N THR A 228 2.70 4.33 -13.91
CA THR A 228 1.84 3.47 -14.72
C THR A 228 2.65 2.32 -15.33
N ILE A 229 2.10 1.11 -15.25
CA ILE A 229 2.61 -0.07 -15.95
C ILE A 229 1.61 -0.54 -16.99
N ASP A 230 2.12 -0.91 -18.17
CA ASP A 230 1.38 -1.64 -19.19
C ASP A 230 1.59 -3.13 -18.94
N VAL A 231 0.52 -3.87 -18.63
CA VAL A 231 0.55 -5.29 -18.28
C VAL A 231 -0.10 -6.09 -19.40
N THR A 232 0.55 -7.17 -19.82
CA THR A 232 0.01 -8.13 -20.78
C THR A 232 -0.63 -9.27 -20.03
N ALA A 233 -1.95 -9.46 -20.20
CA ALA A 233 -2.69 -10.52 -19.54
C ALA A 233 -2.14 -11.92 -19.94
N PRO A 234 -1.64 -12.74 -19.01
CA PRO A 234 -1.18 -14.10 -19.32
C PRO A 234 -2.36 -15.02 -19.66
N ALA A 235 -2.08 -16.26 -20.05
CA ALA A 235 -3.14 -17.27 -20.15
C ALA A 235 -3.63 -17.66 -18.75
N CYS A 236 -4.94 -17.84 -18.57
CA CYS A 236 -5.55 -18.22 -17.31
C CYS A 236 -6.56 -19.36 -17.56
N GLU A 237 -6.44 -20.45 -16.81
CA GLU A 237 -7.35 -21.62 -16.96
C GLU A 237 -8.76 -21.32 -16.38
N ASN A 238 -8.86 -20.40 -15.42
CA ASN A 238 -10.11 -20.01 -14.78
C ASN A 238 -10.64 -18.72 -15.42
N ALA A 239 -11.58 -18.88 -16.33
CA ALA A 239 -12.17 -17.78 -17.06
C ALA A 239 -13.15 -17.01 -16.12
N GLY A 240 -12.94 -15.70 -15.96
CA GLY A 240 -13.60 -14.85 -14.96
C GLY A 240 -12.72 -13.67 -14.51
N CYS A 241 -13.20 -12.90 -13.53
CA CYS A 241 -12.39 -11.86 -12.88
C CYS A 241 -11.38 -12.48 -11.92
N VAL A 242 -10.12 -12.04 -12.04
CA VAL A 242 -8.99 -12.54 -11.27
C VAL A 242 -8.20 -11.39 -10.64
N PRO A 243 -7.46 -11.67 -9.56
CA PRO A 243 -6.64 -10.66 -8.93
C PRO A 243 -5.47 -10.25 -9.81
N VAL A 244 -5.13 -8.95 -9.73
CA VAL A 244 -3.87 -8.39 -10.21
C VAL A 244 -3.05 -8.03 -8.97
N VAL A 245 -1.90 -8.68 -8.82
CA VAL A 245 -0.98 -8.46 -7.71
C VAL A 245 0.26 -7.74 -8.23
N ILE A 246 0.61 -6.62 -7.62
CA ILE A 246 1.88 -5.93 -7.85
C ILE A 246 2.74 -6.10 -6.62
N SER A 247 3.99 -6.52 -6.82
CA SER A 247 4.96 -6.69 -5.74
C SER A 247 6.28 -6.00 -6.07
N THR A 248 7.01 -5.62 -5.02
CA THR A 248 8.38 -5.09 -5.07
C THR A 248 9.17 -5.70 -3.92
N VAL A 249 10.47 -5.37 -3.79
CA VAL A 249 11.24 -5.74 -2.57
C VAL A 249 10.69 -5.10 -1.28
N ARG A 250 9.73 -4.17 -1.37
CA ARG A 250 9.13 -3.42 -0.25
C ARG A 250 7.70 -3.84 0.09
N GLY A 251 7.20 -4.93 -0.50
CA GLY A 251 5.87 -5.46 -0.24
C GLY A 251 5.02 -5.60 -1.50
N SER A 252 3.72 -5.81 -1.32
CA SER A 252 2.77 -6.03 -2.42
C SER A 252 1.44 -5.35 -2.16
N ASP A 253 0.70 -5.11 -3.25
CA ASP A 253 -0.69 -4.69 -3.23
C ASP A 253 -1.47 -5.50 -4.27
N GLU A 254 -2.77 -5.67 -4.02
CA GLU A 254 -3.64 -6.56 -4.78
C GLU A 254 -4.97 -5.89 -5.09
N ALA A 255 -5.39 -5.99 -6.36
CA ALA A 255 -6.74 -5.69 -6.79
C ALA A 255 -7.47 -7.01 -7.05
N GLU A 256 -8.38 -7.43 -6.15
CA GLU A 256 -9.09 -8.72 -6.19
C GLU A 256 -9.78 -9.00 -7.55
N ASP A 257 -10.38 -7.97 -8.15
CA ASP A 257 -11.03 -8.03 -9.47
C ASP A 257 -10.23 -7.22 -10.51
N GLY A 258 -8.91 -7.37 -10.51
CA GLY A 258 -8.03 -6.52 -11.31
C GLY A 258 -8.09 -6.76 -12.82
N PHE A 259 -8.32 -8.00 -13.27
CA PHE A 259 -8.51 -8.30 -14.69
C PHE A 259 -9.62 -9.34 -14.90
N CYS A 260 -10.55 -9.07 -15.81
CA CYS A 260 -11.64 -9.99 -16.16
C CYS A 260 -11.40 -10.61 -17.53
N TYR A 261 -11.09 -11.91 -17.54
CA TYR A 261 -10.99 -12.65 -18.80
C TYR A 261 -12.36 -12.77 -19.43
N ASN A 262 -12.47 -12.33 -20.67
CA ASN A 262 -13.61 -12.64 -21.50
C ASN A 262 -13.56 -14.15 -21.73
N THR A 263 -14.49 -14.87 -21.14
CA THR A 263 -14.69 -16.28 -21.50
C THR A 263 -15.32 -16.24 -22.89
N PRO A 264 -14.82 -16.94 -23.92
CA PRO A 264 -15.68 -17.31 -25.02
C PRO A 264 -16.88 -18.01 -24.40
N LYS A 265 -18.09 -17.44 -24.57
CA LYS A 265 -19.33 -18.15 -24.22
C LYS A 265 -19.18 -19.55 -24.83
N PRO A 266 -19.31 -20.65 -24.06
CA PRO A 266 -19.23 -21.97 -24.64
C PRO A 266 -20.17 -21.98 -25.85
N VAL A 267 -19.64 -22.28 -27.04
CA VAL A 267 -20.50 -22.45 -28.21
C VAL A 267 -21.33 -23.67 -27.89
N ALA A 268 -22.58 -23.44 -27.51
CA ALA A 268 -23.45 -24.52 -27.12
C ALA A 268 -23.76 -25.32 -28.38
N VAL A 269 -23.41 -26.60 -28.33
CA VAL A 269 -23.74 -27.56 -29.37
C VAL A 269 -25.13 -28.09 -29.04
N PHE A 270 -26.05 -28.08 -30.00
CA PHE A 270 -27.44 -28.50 -29.81
C PHE A 270 -28.01 -29.17 -31.07
N LEU A 271 -29.18 -29.78 -30.94
CA LEU A 271 -29.99 -30.26 -32.05
C LEU A 271 -31.17 -29.32 -32.29
N ARG A 272 -31.22 -28.67 -33.46
CA ARG A 272 -32.30 -27.74 -33.80
C ARG A 272 -33.62 -28.49 -33.94
N GLY A 273 -34.63 -28.04 -33.20
CA GLY A 273 -35.94 -28.66 -33.11
C GLY A 273 -36.15 -29.56 -31.89
N ASP A 274 -35.11 -29.83 -31.10
CA ASP A 274 -35.20 -30.52 -29.80
C ASP A 274 -35.26 -29.48 -28.66
N ALA A 275 -36.47 -28.98 -28.42
CA ALA A 275 -36.73 -27.87 -27.52
C ALA A 275 -36.67 -28.28 -26.04
N ASP A 276 -36.91 -29.56 -25.72
CA ASP A 276 -36.83 -30.07 -24.35
C ASP A 276 -35.47 -30.73 -24.00
N SER A 277 -34.57 -30.80 -24.98
CA SER A 277 -33.18 -31.23 -24.91
C SER A 277 -33.00 -32.71 -24.61
N ASP A 278 -33.84 -33.59 -25.18
CA ASP A 278 -33.80 -35.04 -24.95
C ASP A 278 -33.10 -35.85 -26.08
N LEU A 279 -32.46 -35.15 -27.02
CA LEU A 279 -31.79 -35.60 -28.24
C LEU A 279 -32.70 -36.17 -29.32
N SER A 280 -34.02 -36.02 -29.20
CA SER A 280 -34.98 -36.55 -30.16
C SER A 280 -35.95 -35.47 -30.57
N ILE A 281 -36.08 -35.21 -31.87
CA ILE A 281 -37.13 -34.32 -32.37
C ILE A 281 -38.45 -35.11 -32.41
N GLU A 282 -39.34 -34.84 -31.46
CA GLU A 282 -40.59 -35.55 -31.23
C GLU A 282 -41.79 -34.60 -31.03
N LEU A 283 -42.96 -35.18 -30.73
CA LEU A 283 -44.17 -34.39 -30.45
C LEU A 283 -44.04 -33.57 -29.15
N THR A 284 -43.20 -34.03 -28.22
CA THR A 284 -42.95 -33.38 -26.94
C THR A 284 -42.31 -32.00 -27.12
N ASP A 285 -41.46 -31.81 -28.12
CA ASP A 285 -40.85 -30.51 -28.45
C ASP A 285 -41.88 -29.46 -28.85
N ALA A 286 -42.81 -29.82 -29.74
CA ALA A 286 -43.89 -28.93 -30.14
C ALA A 286 -44.75 -28.53 -28.92
N ILE A 287 -45.02 -29.49 -28.02
CA ILE A 287 -45.75 -29.22 -26.77
C ILE A 287 -44.93 -28.34 -25.84
N PHE A 288 -43.62 -28.54 -25.76
CA PHE A 288 -42.70 -27.76 -24.93
C PHE A 288 -42.68 -26.30 -25.36
N VAL A 289 -42.51 -26.01 -26.65
CA VAL A 289 -42.57 -24.66 -27.22
C VAL A 289 -43.93 -24.00 -26.94
N LEU A 290 -45.04 -24.70 -27.17
CA LEU A 290 -46.38 -24.16 -26.88
C LEU A 290 -46.57 -23.87 -25.39
N ASN A 291 -46.05 -24.73 -24.51
CA ASN A 291 -46.15 -24.52 -23.08
C ASN A 291 -45.35 -23.30 -22.63
N TYR A 292 -44.14 -23.15 -23.16
CA TYR A 292 -43.30 -21.97 -22.94
C TYR A 292 -44.03 -20.68 -23.36
N LEU A 293 -44.61 -20.66 -24.57
CA LEU A 293 -45.26 -19.46 -25.13
C LEU A 293 -46.57 -19.07 -24.45
N PHE A 294 -47.46 -20.04 -24.16
CA PHE A 294 -48.86 -19.73 -23.83
C PHE A 294 -49.26 -19.93 -22.39
N ILE A 295 -48.52 -20.73 -21.62
CA ILE A 295 -48.87 -21.03 -20.22
C ILE A 295 -47.70 -20.81 -19.27
N SER A 296 -46.66 -20.09 -19.71
CA SER A 296 -45.46 -19.81 -18.91
C SER A 296 -44.84 -21.09 -18.34
N GLY A 297 -44.71 -22.11 -19.21
CA GLY A 297 -43.98 -23.33 -18.92
C GLY A 297 -42.49 -23.08 -18.66
N ARG A 298 -41.73 -24.15 -18.48
CA ARG A 298 -40.28 -24.06 -18.33
C ARG A 298 -39.66 -23.38 -19.55
N THR A 299 -38.75 -22.44 -19.32
CA THR A 299 -37.94 -21.83 -20.38
C THR A 299 -37.01 -22.88 -21.01
N PRO A 300 -36.90 -22.94 -22.35
CA PRO A 300 -35.89 -23.76 -23.02
C PRO A 300 -34.49 -23.46 -22.47
N GLY A 301 -33.70 -24.50 -22.18
CA GLY A 301 -32.29 -24.31 -21.82
C GLY A 301 -31.46 -23.79 -22.99
N CYS A 302 -31.92 -24.11 -24.20
CA CYS A 302 -31.35 -23.70 -25.46
C CYS A 302 -32.45 -23.07 -26.32
N MET A 303 -32.39 -21.75 -26.46
CA MET A 303 -33.42 -21.01 -27.20
C MET A 303 -33.31 -21.29 -28.71
N ASP A 304 -32.10 -21.52 -29.22
CA ASP A 304 -31.85 -21.84 -30.63
C ASP A 304 -32.40 -23.22 -31.01
N ALA A 305 -32.49 -24.16 -30.05
CA ALA A 305 -33.13 -25.45 -30.29
C ALA A 305 -34.66 -25.34 -30.41
N ALA A 306 -35.26 -24.36 -29.74
CA ALA A 306 -36.71 -24.11 -29.77
C ALA A 306 -37.16 -23.25 -30.97
N ASP A 307 -36.24 -22.51 -31.59
CA ASP A 307 -36.42 -21.85 -32.89
C ASP A 307 -36.01 -22.81 -34.02
N ILE A 308 -36.94 -23.65 -34.43
CA ILE A 308 -36.68 -24.74 -35.38
C ILE A 308 -36.53 -24.24 -36.82
N ASP A 309 -37.10 -23.07 -37.13
CA ASP A 309 -37.00 -22.51 -38.48
C ASP A 309 -35.87 -21.49 -38.65
N ASN A 310 -35.12 -21.24 -37.56
CA ASN A 310 -33.93 -20.39 -37.45
C ASN A 310 -34.20 -18.96 -37.91
N ASN A 311 -35.31 -18.37 -37.45
CA ASN A 311 -35.70 -17.02 -37.81
C ASN A 311 -35.36 -15.96 -36.72
N SER A 312 -34.68 -16.41 -35.67
CA SER A 312 -34.28 -15.68 -34.47
C SER A 312 -35.47 -15.24 -33.59
N ALA A 313 -36.57 -15.99 -33.61
CA ALA A 313 -37.73 -15.77 -32.77
C ALA A 313 -38.49 -17.06 -32.46
N ILE A 314 -38.69 -17.34 -31.17
CA ILE A 314 -39.54 -18.45 -30.75
C ILE A 314 -41.01 -17.99 -30.76
N ASP A 315 -41.82 -18.57 -31.65
CA ASP A 315 -43.24 -18.30 -31.77
C ASP A 315 -44.09 -19.54 -32.11
N LEU A 316 -45.37 -19.33 -32.44
CA LEU A 316 -46.29 -20.43 -32.74
C LEU A 316 -45.88 -21.22 -33.99
N SER A 317 -45.16 -20.59 -34.91
CA SER A 317 -44.72 -21.21 -36.15
C SER A 317 -43.70 -22.32 -35.90
N ASP A 318 -42.88 -22.23 -34.85
CA ASP A 318 -41.93 -23.29 -34.47
C ASP A 318 -42.63 -24.59 -34.09
N ALA A 319 -43.64 -24.50 -33.21
CA ALA A 319 -44.43 -25.67 -32.85
C ALA A 319 -45.15 -26.28 -34.07
N ILE A 320 -45.64 -25.43 -34.98
CA ILE A 320 -46.25 -25.89 -36.24
C ILE A 320 -45.21 -26.55 -37.14
N TYR A 321 -43.98 -26.03 -37.17
CA TYR A 321 -42.89 -26.56 -37.98
C TYR A 321 -42.49 -27.95 -37.52
N VAL A 322 -42.27 -28.17 -36.21
CA VAL A 322 -42.01 -29.50 -35.63
C VAL A 322 -43.09 -30.50 -36.06
N LEU A 323 -44.36 -30.16 -35.88
CA LEU A 323 -45.49 -31.03 -36.25
C LEU A 323 -45.55 -31.33 -37.75
N ASN A 324 -45.27 -30.33 -38.59
CA ASN A 324 -45.27 -30.49 -40.03
C ASN A 324 -44.14 -31.41 -40.49
N TYR A 325 -42.95 -31.24 -39.92
CA TYR A 325 -41.80 -32.10 -40.17
C TYR A 325 -42.12 -33.55 -39.79
N LEU A 326 -42.66 -33.79 -38.60
CA LEU A 326 -42.95 -35.15 -38.09
C LEU A 326 -44.05 -35.90 -38.84
N PHE A 327 -45.16 -35.24 -39.17
CA PHE A 327 -46.38 -35.97 -39.57
C PHE A 327 -46.74 -35.87 -41.06
N ILE A 328 -46.30 -34.82 -41.75
CA ILE A 328 -46.73 -34.58 -43.14
C ILE A 328 -45.56 -34.33 -44.09
N GLY A 329 -44.32 -34.56 -43.66
CA GLY A 329 -43.13 -34.40 -44.49
C GLY A 329 -42.88 -32.94 -44.88
N GLY A 330 -42.95 -32.05 -43.88
CA GLY A 330 -42.62 -30.63 -44.02
C GLY A 330 -41.17 -30.38 -44.44
N ARG A 331 -40.75 -29.11 -44.43
CA ARG A 331 -39.35 -28.77 -44.71
C ARG A 331 -38.44 -29.38 -43.64
N VAL A 332 -37.25 -29.79 -44.06
CA VAL A 332 -36.20 -30.25 -43.16
C VAL A 332 -35.65 -29.02 -42.41
N PRO A 333 -35.52 -29.07 -41.07
CA PRO A 333 -34.94 -27.99 -40.27
C PRO A 333 -33.55 -27.56 -40.78
N PRO A 334 -33.18 -26.27 -40.63
CA PRO A 334 -31.81 -25.80 -40.81
C PRO A 334 -30.83 -26.50 -39.85
N ALA A 335 -29.54 -26.48 -40.19
CA ALA A 335 -28.50 -26.96 -39.28
C ALA A 335 -28.46 -26.11 -37.98
N PRO A 336 -28.03 -26.68 -36.84
CA PRO A 336 -27.59 -28.07 -36.63
C PRO A 336 -28.78 -29.05 -36.55
N PHE A 337 -28.81 -30.07 -37.41
CA PHE A 337 -29.93 -31.01 -37.54
C PHE A 337 -29.41 -32.41 -37.87
N GLU A 338 -30.09 -33.46 -37.40
CA GLU A 338 -29.67 -34.89 -37.34
C GLU A 338 -28.47 -35.18 -36.42
N GLU A 339 -27.54 -34.24 -36.30
CA GLU A 339 -26.40 -34.30 -35.38
C GLU A 339 -26.30 -32.99 -34.61
N CYS A 340 -25.89 -33.10 -33.34
CA CYS A 340 -25.49 -31.96 -32.53
C CYS A 340 -24.46 -31.12 -33.27
N GLY A 341 -24.69 -29.81 -33.38
CA GLY A 341 -23.75 -28.88 -33.99
C GLY A 341 -23.86 -27.49 -33.39
N GLU A 342 -22.94 -26.63 -33.81
CA GLU A 342 -22.96 -25.21 -33.47
C GLU A 342 -23.95 -24.48 -34.38
N ASP A 343 -24.60 -23.43 -33.87
CA ASP A 343 -25.26 -22.46 -34.75
C ASP A 343 -24.19 -21.59 -35.41
N THR A 344 -24.16 -21.58 -36.74
CA THR A 344 -23.22 -20.76 -37.51
C THR A 344 -23.77 -19.38 -37.84
N ASP A 345 -25.05 -19.14 -37.56
CA ASP A 345 -25.68 -17.85 -37.77
C ASP A 345 -25.41 -16.94 -36.55
N GLU A 346 -25.02 -15.69 -36.81
CA GLU A 346 -24.90 -14.68 -35.74
C GLU A 346 -26.29 -14.15 -35.41
N ASP A 347 -26.87 -14.54 -34.28
CA ASP A 347 -28.17 -14.01 -33.85
C ASP A 347 -28.29 -13.70 -32.34
N GLU A 348 -29.47 -13.19 -31.96
CA GLU A 348 -29.77 -12.73 -30.60
C GLU A 348 -30.22 -13.86 -29.67
N LEU A 349 -30.53 -15.05 -30.21
CA LEU A 349 -30.89 -16.19 -29.39
C LEU A 349 -29.62 -16.90 -28.89
N ALA A 350 -29.81 -17.65 -27.83
CA ALA A 350 -28.71 -18.17 -27.04
C ALA A 350 -29.05 -19.55 -26.50
N CYS A 351 -28.08 -20.44 -26.63
CA CYS A 351 -28.07 -21.66 -25.86
C CYS A 351 -27.24 -21.54 -24.58
N GLU A 352 -27.95 -21.34 -23.46
CA GLU A 352 -27.36 -21.25 -22.12
C GLU A 352 -27.01 -22.65 -21.58
N SER A 353 -27.81 -23.67 -21.92
CA SER A 353 -27.58 -25.06 -21.54
C SER A 353 -28.23 -26.04 -22.51
N TYR A 354 -27.45 -27.02 -22.95
CA TYR A 354 -27.94 -28.18 -23.70
C TYR A 354 -27.11 -29.40 -23.26
N PRO A 355 -27.56 -30.14 -22.23
CA PRO A 355 -26.69 -31.07 -21.49
C PRO A 355 -26.38 -32.38 -22.21
N ASP A 356 -27.17 -32.73 -23.23
CA ASP A 356 -27.16 -34.08 -23.80
C ASP A 356 -26.34 -34.19 -25.11
N CYS A 357 -25.78 -33.09 -25.64
CA CYS A 357 -24.81 -33.18 -26.73
C CYS A 357 -23.41 -33.63 -26.21
N PRO A 358 -22.72 -34.54 -26.92
CA PRO A 358 -21.46 -35.16 -26.50
C PRO A 358 -20.22 -34.25 -26.54
#